data_AF-A0A2N2C7J0-F1
#
_entry.id   AF-A0A2N2C7J0-F1
#
_cell.length_a   1.000
_cell.length_b   1.000
_cell.length_c   1.000
_cell.angle_alpha   90.00
_cell.angle_beta   90.00
_cell.angle_gamma   90.00
#
_symmetry.space_group_name_H-M   'P 1'
#
loop_
_entity.id
_entity.type
_entity.pdbx_description
1 polymer ?
#
loop_
_entity_poly.entity_id
_entity_poly.type
_entity_poly.pdbx_seq_one_letter_code
_entity_poly.pdbx_strand_id
1 'polypeptide(L)'
;MQKKFAFVLMPFSSEFDDIYEFGIKGACKEIDVYCERVDEQIFSESILDRVYNQINTADIIIADLSDRNPNVFYEVGYAHALGKKVILLTKRAEDIPFDLKHYPHIIYNVIKDLKEQLKKRVHYFISTDSKARGGFLESIDIILNGTKLDDVESIKINKASGTIFDSVNDFTFDFAFKNNGFGVFDTEPSIQLSIPYNFLSTFKAFGHESDMINLPEGRVIYKLGEIPRIFPGSWVNLKKKVSVDDENMPTGRIEAELIISTIYGSYLYPFIMDFDCESE
;
A
#
# COMPACT_ATOMS: atom_id res chain seq x y z
N MET A 1 13.53 -7.56 -11.24
CA MET A 1 12.29 -7.76 -10.46
C MET A 1 12.67 -8.01 -9.02
N GLN A 2 12.05 -7.30 -8.08
CA GLN A 2 12.22 -7.56 -6.65
C GLN A 2 11.66 -8.95 -6.33
N LYS A 3 12.43 -9.78 -5.59
CA LYS A 3 11.94 -11.10 -5.17
C LYS A 3 10.73 -10.92 -4.24
N LYS A 4 9.72 -11.77 -4.41
CA LYS A 4 8.57 -11.83 -3.51
C LYS A 4 9.03 -12.20 -2.09
N PHE A 5 8.43 -11.58 -1.08
CA PHE A 5 8.80 -11.77 0.32
C PHE A 5 7.72 -12.52 1.10
N ALA A 6 8.12 -13.63 1.71
CA ALA A 6 7.36 -14.40 2.68
C ALA A 6 7.91 -14.17 4.09
N PHE A 7 7.05 -13.76 5.02
CA PHE A 7 7.43 -13.61 6.42
C PHE A 7 6.82 -14.72 7.27
N VAL A 8 7.63 -15.33 8.13
CA VAL A 8 7.26 -16.50 8.91
C VAL A 8 6.98 -16.12 10.36
N LEU A 9 5.77 -16.43 10.80
CA LEU A 9 5.32 -16.28 12.20
C LEU A 9 5.27 -17.68 12.81
N MET A 10 6.10 -17.95 13.81
CA MET A 10 6.18 -19.28 14.39
C MET A 10 6.80 -19.25 15.79
N PRO A 11 6.58 -20.29 16.61
CA PRO A 11 7.28 -20.41 17.89
C PRO A 11 8.80 -20.46 17.70
N PHE A 12 9.56 -19.83 18.61
CA PHE A 12 11.03 -19.82 18.61
C PHE A 12 11.67 -21.02 19.31
N SER A 13 10.89 -22.02 19.73
CA SER A 13 11.49 -23.22 20.34
C SER A 13 12.28 -24.00 19.29
N SER A 14 13.40 -24.58 19.69
CA SER A 14 14.33 -25.28 18.79
C SER A 14 13.72 -26.48 18.07
N GLU A 15 12.61 -27.00 18.57
CA GLU A 15 11.82 -28.06 17.92
C GLU A 15 11.22 -27.64 16.57
N PHE A 16 11.19 -26.34 16.27
CA PHE A 16 10.72 -25.82 15.00
C PHE A 16 11.84 -25.40 14.04
N ASP A 17 13.11 -25.48 14.42
CA ASP A 17 14.21 -25.03 13.56
C ASP A 17 14.30 -25.86 12.27
N ASP A 18 14.17 -27.19 12.36
CA ASP A 18 14.15 -28.06 11.18
C ASP A 18 12.89 -27.83 10.32
N ILE A 19 11.75 -27.55 10.95
CA ILE A 19 10.48 -27.27 10.28
C ILE A 19 10.62 -25.98 9.47
N TYR A 20 11.25 -24.97 10.05
CA TYR A 20 11.55 -23.71 9.41
C TYR A 20 12.54 -23.88 8.25
N GLU A 21 13.74 -24.38 8.52
CA GLU A 21 14.83 -24.43 7.55
C GLU A 21 14.52 -25.36 6.37
N PHE A 22 14.11 -26.59 6.65
CA PHE A 22 13.91 -27.59 5.60
C PHE A 22 12.49 -27.59 5.03
N GLY A 23 11.50 -27.24 5.85
CA GLY A 23 10.09 -27.20 5.45
C GLY A 23 9.71 -25.87 4.80
N ILE A 24 9.67 -24.80 5.61
CA ILE A 24 9.12 -23.50 5.23
C ILE A 24 10.06 -22.74 4.27
N LYS A 25 11.28 -22.46 4.73
CA LYS A 25 12.31 -21.75 3.96
C LYS A 25 12.73 -22.57 2.75
N GLY A 26 12.85 -23.89 2.93
CA GLY A 26 13.08 -24.84 1.85
C GLY A 26 12.00 -24.80 0.75
N ALA A 27 10.72 -24.70 1.10
CA ALA A 27 9.63 -24.58 0.12
C ALA A 27 9.70 -23.26 -0.65
N CYS A 28 9.92 -22.15 0.05
CA CYS A 28 10.02 -20.82 -0.57
C CYS A 28 11.23 -20.70 -1.51
N LYS A 29 12.37 -21.27 -1.11
CA LYS A 29 13.61 -21.27 -1.90
C LYS A 29 13.45 -21.97 -3.25
N GLU A 30 12.67 -23.05 -3.33
CA GLU A 30 12.43 -23.79 -4.59
C GLU A 30 11.65 -22.99 -5.65
N ILE A 31 10.97 -21.92 -5.25
CA ILE A 31 10.16 -21.05 -6.12
C ILE A 31 10.66 -19.60 -6.11
N ASP A 32 11.92 -19.40 -5.73
CA ASP A 32 12.61 -18.10 -5.68
C ASP A 32 11.92 -17.00 -4.85
N VAL A 33 11.22 -17.40 -3.79
CA VAL A 33 10.62 -16.49 -2.80
C VAL A 33 11.60 -16.26 -1.65
N TYR A 34 11.86 -15.00 -1.34
CA TYR A 34 12.64 -14.62 -0.15
C TYR A 34 11.83 -14.92 1.10
N CYS A 35 12.41 -15.63 2.07
CA CYS A 35 11.69 -16.11 3.25
C CYS A 35 12.51 -15.85 4.51
N GLU A 36 11.91 -15.17 5.49
CA GLU A 36 12.57 -14.84 6.76
C GLU A 36 11.69 -15.13 7.98
N ARG A 37 12.36 -15.45 9.08
CA ARG A 37 11.82 -15.44 10.45
C ARG A 37 12.45 -14.27 11.20
N VAL A 38 11.76 -13.70 12.18
CA VAL A 38 12.21 -12.46 12.85
C VAL A 38 13.57 -12.57 13.54
N ASP A 39 13.95 -13.75 14.02
CA ASP A 39 15.19 -14.00 14.78
C ASP A 39 16.44 -14.19 13.91
N GLU A 40 16.34 -14.16 12.58
CA GLU A 40 17.49 -14.34 11.68
C GLU A 40 18.41 -13.12 11.55
N GLN A 41 17.98 -11.96 12.06
CA GLN A 41 18.73 -10.70 11.94
C GLN A 41 19.00 -10.08 13.31
N ILE A 42 20.19 -9.52 13.48
CA ILE A 42 20.55 -8.72 14.65
C ILE A 42 20.10 -7.28 14.40
N PHE A 43 19.29 -6.71 15.29
CA PHE A 43 18.79 -5.34 15.16
C PHE A 43 18.82 -4.58 16.50
N SER A 44 18.81 -3.25 16.40
CA SER A 44 18.83 -2.32 17.55
C SER A 44 17.45 -1.82 17.98
N GLU A 45 16.41 -2.10 17.19
CA GLU A 45 15.02 -1.67 17.43
C GLU A 45 14.25 -2.65 18.34
N SER A 46 13.03 -2.29 18.75
CA SER A 46 12.18 -3.24 19.49
C SER A 46 11.75 -4.39 18.57
N ILE A 47 11.71 -5.61 19.12
CA ILE A 47 11.30 -6.80 18.35
C ILE A 47 9.88 -6.68 17.82
N LEU A 48 9.00 -5.96 18.53
CA LEU A 48 7.61 -5.75 18.13
C LEU A 48 7.51 -4.86 16.89
N ASP A 49 8.22 -3.73 16.87
CA ASP A 49 8.22 -2.83 15.71
C ASP A 49 8.75 -3.55 14.47
N ARG A 50 9.77 -4.39 14.64
CA ARG A 50 10.32 -5.21 13.57
C ARG A 50 9.29 -6.21 13.04
N VAL A 51 8.61 -6.95 13.90
CA VAL A 51 7.56 -7.91 13.49
C VAL A 51 6.48 -7.20 12.71
N TYR A 52 5.97 -6.06 13.20
CA TYR A 52 4.92 -5.31 12.50
C TYR A 52 5.38 -4.78 11.14
N ASN A 53 6.60 -4.24 11.06
CA ASN A 53 7.18 -3.78 9.80
C ASN A 53 7.36 -4.93 8.79
N GLN A 54 7.79 -6.10 9.25
CA GLN A 54 7.98 -7.27 8.40
C GLN A 54 6.65 -7.87 7.94
N ILE A 55 5.65 -7.98 8.82
CA ILE A 55 4.28 -8.37 8.44
C ILE A 55 3.73 -7.42 7.38
N ASN A 56 3.96 -6.12 7.58
CA ASN A 56 3.51 -5.10 6.64
C ASN A 56 4.24 -5.15 5.29
N THR A 57 5.53 -5.47 5.28
CA THR A 57 6.32 -5.51 4.04
C THR A 57 6.14 -6.81 3.25
N ALA A 58 5.76 -7.90 3.92
CA ALA A 58 5.57 -9.21 3.29
C ALA A 58 4.47 -9.20 2.22
N ASP A 59 4.75 -9.85 1.09
CA ASP A 59 3.73 -10.20 0.09
C ASP A 59 2.84 -11.35 0.60
N ILE A 60 3.40 -12.25 1.42
CA ILE A 60 2.67 -13.36 2.03
C ILE A 60 3.17 -13.67 3.45
N ILE A 61 2.24 -14.04 4.33
CA ILE A 61 2.54 -14.50 5.68
C ILE A 61 2.39 -16.02 5.74
N ILE A 62 3.33 -16.69 6.39
CA ILE A 62 3.26 -18.12 6.70
C ILE A 62 3.27 -18.24 8.22
N ALA A 63 2.19 -18.75 8.82
CA ALA A 63 2.04 -18.77 10.26
C ALA A 63 1.85 -20.20 10.79
N ASP A 64 2.71 -20.63 11.70
CA ASP A 64 2.60 -21.92 12.38
C ASP A 64 1.90 -21.79 13.73
N LEU A 65 0.68 -22.33 13.80
CA LEU A 65 -0.20 -22.25 14.96
C LEU A 65 -0.02 -23.41 15.95
N SER A 66 0.95 -24.30 15.70
CA SER A 66 1.21 -25.46 16.57
C SER A 66 1.47 -25.01 18.01
N ASP A 67 1.05 -25.85 18.96
CA ASP A 67 1.21 -25.61 20.40
C ASP A 67 0.53 -24.34 20.93
N ARG A 68 -0.32 -23.72 20.11
CA ARG A 68 -1.20 -22.61 20.48
C ARG A 68 -0.43 -21.40 21.02
N ASN A 69 0.68 -21.03 20.38
CA ASN A 69 1.48 -19.90 20.82
C ASN A 69 0.66 -18.58 20.73
N PRO A 70 0.43 -17.88 21.85
CA PRO A 70 -0.42 -16.68 21.87
C PRO A 70 0.15 -15.52 21.06
N ASN A 71 1.49 -15.41 20.95
CA ASN A 71 2.12 -14.36 20.17
C ASN A 71 1.85 -14.56 18.67
N VAL A 72 1.98 -15.80 18.19
CA VAL A 72 1.69 -16.12 16.78
C VAL A 72 0.23 -15.84 16.43
N PHE A 73 -0.71 -16.17 17.32
CA PHE A 73 -2.12 -15.82 17.11
C PHE A 73 -2.36 -14.31 17.02
N TYR A 74 -1.71 -13.55 17.90
CA TYR A 74 -1.80 -12.09 17.89
C TYR A 74 -1.25 -11.51 16.58
N GLU A 75 -0.08 -11.98 16.13
CA GLU A 75 0.55 -11.57 14.89
C GLU A 75 -0.28 -11.94 13.65
N VAL A 76 -0.93 -13.12 13.65
CA VAL A 76 -1.89 -13.53 12.62
C VAL A 76 -3.11 -12.63 12.59
N GLY A 77 -3.65 -12.29 13.77
CA GLY A 77 -4.75 -11.33 13.90
C GLY A 77 -4.38 -9.97 13.30
N TYR A 78 -3.18 -9.47 13.60
CA TYR A 78 -2.65 -8.24 13.02
C TYR A 78 -2.49 -8.34 11.49
N ALA A 79 -1.90 -9.43 10.99
CA ALA A 79 -1.76 -9.68 9.55
C ALA A 79 -3.11 -9.70 8.83
N HIS A 80 -4.13 -10.34 9.41
CA HIS A 80 -5.49 -10.33 8.89
C HIS A 80 -6.11 -8.93 8.89
N ALA A 81 -5.89 -8.14 9.95
CA ALA A 81 -6.37 -6.76 10.00
C ALA A 81 -5.75 -5.89 8.89
N LEU A 82 -4.52 -6.19 8.47
CA LEU A 82 -3.85 -5.55 7.32
C LEU A 82 -4.27 -6.11 5.95
N GLY A 83 -5.20 -7.07 5.90
CA GLY A 83 -5.62 -7.72 4.66
C GLY A 83 -4.55 -8.61 4.02
N LYS A 84 -3.51 -9.00 4.77
CA LYS A 84 -2.43 -9.85 4.26
C LYS A 84 -2.95 -11.25 3.95
N LYS A 85 -2.36 -11.87 2.92
CA LYS A 85 -2.57 -13.30 2.64
C LYS A 85 -1.78 -14.11 3.67
N VAL A 86 -2.48 -14.93 4.45
CA VAL A 86 -1.87 -15.78 5.48
C VAL A 86 -2.08 -17.25 5.12
N ILE A 87 -1.00 -18.02 5.04
CA ILE A 87 -1.05 -19.48 4.98
C ILE A 87 -0.87 -20.01 6.40
N LEU A 88 -1.89 -20.68 6.91
CA LEU A 88 -1.85 -21.28 8.24
C LEU A 88 -1.25 -22.69 8.18
N LEU A 89 -0.35 -22.98 9.10
CA LEU A 89 0.26 -24.30 9.32
C LEU A 89 -0.09 -24.78 10.73
N THR A 90 -0.18 -26.09 10.90
CA THR A 90 -0.29 -26.71 12.23
C THR A 90 0.17 -28.16 12.19
N LYS A 91 0.72 -28.66 13.31
CA LYS A 91 0.91 -30.09 13.54
C LYS A 91 -0.42 -30.82 13.81
N ARG A 92 -1.40 -30.12 14.41
CA ARG A 92 -2.67 -30.70 14.86
C ARG A 92 -3.85 -29.77 14.59
N ALA A 93 -4.96 -30.31 14.08
CA ALA A 93 -6.15 -29.52 13.79
C ALA A 93 -6.75 -28.86 15.05
N GLU A 94 -6.54 -29.49 16.21
CA GLU A 94 -7.02 -29.02 17.51
C GLU A 94 -6.30 -27.76 17.98
N ASP A 95 -5.11 -27.46 17.46
CA ASP A 95 -4.37 -26.25 17.81
C ASP A 95 -4.96 -24.99 17.16
N ILE A 96 -5.79 -25.15 16.11
CA ILE A 96 -6.45 -24.03 15.43
C ILE A 96 -7.72 -23.62 16.20
N PRO A 97 -7.82 -22.36 16.69
CA PRO A 97 -9.03 -21.83 17.30
C PRO A 97 -10.22 -21.87 16.33
N PHE A 98 -11.44 -21.95 16.87
CA PHE A 98 -12.67 -22.03 16.07
C PHE A 98 -12.75 -20.92 15.00
N ASP A 99 -12.39 -19.69 15.38
CA ASP A 99 -12.40 -18.52 14.48
C ASP A 99 -11.39 -18.63 13.34
N LEU A 100 -10.38 -19.50 13.42
CA LEU A 100 -9.39 -19.69 12.36
C LEU A 100 -9.62 -20.97 11.53
N LYS A 101 -10.47 -21.88 11.97
CA LYS A 101 -10.69 -23.18 11.30
C LYS A 101 -11.25 -23.07 9.88
N HIS A 102 -11.96 -21.98 9.58
CA HIS A 102 -12.53 -21.74 8.26
C HIS A 102 -11.49 -21.25 7.24
N TYR A 103 -10.33 -20.77 7.71
CA TYR A 103 -9.23 -20.43 6.83
C TYR A 103 -8.53 -21.71 6.34
N PRO A 104 -8.11 -21.76 5.06
CA PRO A 104 -7.30 -22.86 4.55
C PRO A 104 -6.01 -23.02 5.36
N HIS A 105 -5.76 -24.23 5.84
CA HIS A 105 -4.58 -24.55 6.61
C HIS A 105 -3.91 -25.84 6.09
N ILE A 106 -2.62 -25.98 6.40
CA ILE A 106 -1.85 -27.20 6.19
C ILE A 106 -1.69 -27.88 7.53
N ILE A 107 -2.23 -29.10 7.64
CA ILE A 107 -1.91 -30.01 8.74
C ILE A 107 -0.72 -30.84 8.29
N TYR A 108 0.36 -30.85 9.06
CA TYR A 108 1.57 -31.59 8.71
C TYR A 108 2.08 -32.45 9.87
N ASN A 109 2.55 -33.66 9.52
CA ASN A 109 3.23 -34.55 10.46
C ASN A 109 4.72 -34.72 10.13
N VAL A 110 5.09 -34.50 8.86
CA VAL A 110 6.45 -34.64 8.35
C VAL A 110 6.82 -33.45 7.48
N ILE A 111 8.09 -33.04 7.55
CA ILE A 111 8.63 -31.86 6.87
C ILE A 111 8.47 -31.95 5.34
N LYS A 112 8.63 -33.15 4.78
CA LYS A 112 8.50 -33.37 3.32
C LYS A 112 7.11 -32.98 2.82
N ASP A 113 6.05 -33.36 3.54
CA ASP A 113 4.68 -33.10 3.14
C ASP A 113 4.32 -31.62 3.34
N LEU A 114 4.80 -31.02 4.44
CA LEU A 114 4.70 -29.58 4.67
C LEU A 114 5.30 -28.81 3.48
N LYS A 115 6.55 -29.14 3.12
CA LYS A 115 7.28 -28.46 2.05
C LYS A 115 6.54 -28.51 0.71
N GLU A 116 6.07 -29.69 0.30
CA GLU A 116 5.37 -29.86 -0.97
C GLU A 116 4.01 -29.15 -1.00
N GLN A 117 3.25 -29.20 0.09
CA GLN A 117 1.96 -28.52 0.19
C GLN A 117 2.08 -27.00 0.25
N LEU A 118 3.08 -26.51 1.00
CA LEU A 118 3.34 -25.09 1.17
C LEU A 118 3.82 -24.48 -0.15
N LYS A 119 4.76 -25.12 -0.84
CA LYS A 119 5.25 -24.69 -2.16
C LYS A 119 4.11 -24.42 -3.14
N LYS A 120 3.15 -25.35 -3.24
CA LYS A 120 1.98 -25.20 -4.12
C LYS A 120 1.12 -23.98 -3.75
N ARG A 121 0.87 -23.77 -2.46
CA ARG A 121 0.05 -22.65 -1.98
C ARG A 121 0.76 -21.31 -2.16
N VAL A 122 2.03 -21.22 -1.79
CA VAL A 122 2.84 -19.99 -1.99
C VAL A 122 2.89 -19.66 -3.48
N HIS A 123 3.18 -20.63 -4.35
CA HIS A 123 3.18 -20.44 -5.80
C HIS A 123 1.82 -19.93 -6.31
N TYR A 124 0.72 -20.53 -5.87
CA TYR A 124 -0.63 -20.07 -6.25
C TYR A 124 -0.84 -18.61 -5.86
N PHE A 125 -0.55 -18.24 -4.61
CA PHE A 125 -0.74 -16.87 -4.16
C PHE A 125 0.13 -15.90 -4.94
N ILE A 126 1.45 -16.11 -5.01
CA ILE A 126 2.36 -15.16 -5.70
C ILE A 126 2.08 -15.03 -7.20
N SER A 127 1.56 -16.08 -7.86
CA SER A 127 1.25 -16.06 -9.30
C SER A 127 -0.08 -15.36 -9.62
N THR A 128 -0.98 -15.28 -8.64
CA THR A 128 -2.26 -14.57 -8.76
C THR A 128 -2.20 -13.15 -8.18
N ASP A 129 -1.08 -12.80 -7.54
CA ASP A 129 -0.85 -11.61 -6.72
C ASP A 129 -0.63 -10.30 -7.48
N SER A 130 -0.60 -10.32 -8.82
CA SER A 130 -0.53 -9.07 -9.61
C SER A 130 -1.76 -8.18 -9.44
N LYS A 131 -2.79 -8.63 -8.71
CA LYS A 131 -4.00 -7.86 -8.39
C LYS A 131 -4.27 -7.66 -6.89
N ALA A 132 -3.48 -8.21 -5.96
CA ALA A 132 -3.89 -8.32 -4.55
C ALA A 132 -2.99 -7.58 -3.54
N ARG A 133 -2.25 -6.54 -3.98
CA ARG A 133 -1.57 -5.59 -3.09
C ARG A 133 -2.53 -4.56 -2.45
N GLY A 134 -3.83 -4.61 -2.76
CA GLY A 134 -4.76 -3.51 -2.53
C GLY A 134 -5.86 -3.73 -1.49
N GLY A 135 -5.85 -4.77 -0.66
CA GLY A 135 -7.00 -5.09 0.21
C GLY A 135 -7.54 -3.96 1.11
N PHE A 136 -6.74 -2.93 1.41
CA PHE A 136 -7.15 -1.78 2.22
C PHE A 136 -7.57 -0.54 1.40
N LEU A 137 -6.81 -0.16 0.36
CA LEU A 137 -7.15 0.97 -0.53
C LEU A 137 -8.13 0.62 -1.67
N GLU A 138 -8.30 -0.65 -2.03
CA GLU A 138 -9.36 -1.09 -2.96
C GLU A 138 -10.76 -0.71 -2.45
N SER A 139 -10.88 -0.47 -1.14
CA SER A 139 -12.12 -0.03 -0.53
C SER A 139 -12.31 1.49 -0.54
N ILE A 140 -11.28 2.27 -0.90
CA ILE A 140 -11.33 3.73 -0.96
C ILE A 140 -11.45 4.15 -2.43
N ASP A 141 -12.59 4.72 -2.83
CA ASP A 141 -12.64 5.43 -4.10
C ASP A 141 -11.91 6.76 -3.95
N ILE A 142 -10.99 7.03 -4.88
CA ILE A 142 -10.30 8.31 -4.99
C ILE A 142 -10.82 9.05 -6.21
N ILE A 143 -11.32 10.25 -5.99
CA ILE A 143 -11.98 11.07 -6.99
C ILE A 143 -11.26 12.41 -7.05
N LEU A 144 -10.83 12.84 -8.24
CA LEU A 144 -10.26 14.16 -8.49
C LEU A 144 -11.17 14.95 -9.42
N ASN A 145 -11.61 16.13 -8.98
CA ASN A 145 -12.48 17.02 -9.74
C ASN A 145 -13.76 16.32 -10.26
N GLY A 146 -14.31 15.40 -9.46
CA GLY A 146 -15.50 14.62 -9.81
C GLY A 146 -15.25 13.35 -10.63
N THR A 147 -14.00 13.09 -11.01
CA THR A 147 -13.61 11.92 -11.81
C THR A 147 -12.87 10.89 -10.94
N LYS A 148 -13.33 9.64 -10.92
CA LYS A 148 -12.66 8.55 -10.18
C LYS A 148 -11.34 8.16 -10.88
N LEU A 149 -10.26 8.03 -10.12
CA LEU A 149 -8.90 7.82 -10.66
C LEU A 149 -8.66 6.43 -11.27
N ASP A 150 -9.27 5.38 -10.73
CA ASP A 150 -8.97 4.00 -11.13
C ASP A 150 -9.34 3.67 -12.59
N ASP A 151 -10.11 4.54 -13.26
CA ASP A 151 -10.76 4.26 -14.55
C ASP A 151 -10.46 5.30 -15.65
N VAL A 152 -9.48 6.21 -15.45
CA VAL A 152 -9.28 7.34 -16.39
C VAL A 152 -7.85 7.57 -16.82
N GLU A 153 -7.68 7.82 -18.12
CA GLU A 153 -6.40 8.27 -18.67
C GLU A 153 -6.14 9.75 -18.41
N SER A 154 -7.20 10.58 -18.36
CA SER A 154 -7.06 12.01 -18.13
C SER A 154 -8.17 12.62 -17.30
N ILE A 155 -7.81 13.68 -16.57
CA ILE A 155 -8.70 14.45 -15.70
C ILE A 155 -8.61 15.91 -16.09
N LYS A 156 -9.79 16.52 -16.28
CA LYS A 156 -9.89 17.95 -16.53
C LYS A 156 -9.56 18.76 -15.29
N ILE A 157 -8.64 19.71 -15.44
CA ILE A 157 -8.27 20.67 -14.39
C ILE A 157 -8.90 22.01 -14.74
N ASN A 158 -9.94 22.38 -13.98
CA ASN A 158 -10.73 23.57 -14.27
C ASN A 158 -10.10 24.81 -13.63
N LYS A 159 -10.12 25.93 -14.36
CA LYS A 159 -9.89 27.26 -13.80
C LYS A 159 -11.02 27.58 -12.81
N ALA A 160 -10.67 28.10 -11.64
CA ALA A 160 -11.61 28.51 -10.62
C ALA A 160 -12.38 29.75 -11.09
N SER A 161 -13.70 29.74 -10.91
CA SER A 161 -14.55 30.87 -11.27
C SER A 161 -14.30 32.06 -10.33
N GLY A 162 -13.99 33.24 -10.89
CA GLY A 162 -14.05 34.53 -10.18
C GLY A 162 -12.73 35.10 -9.65
N THR A 163 -11.67 35.17 -10.46
CA THR A 163 -10.52 36.03 -10.13
C THR A 163 -10.83 37.50 -10.42
N ILE A 164 -10.64 38.36 -9.41
CA ILE A 164 -10.86 39.82 -9.43
C ILE A 164 -9.68 40.56 -10.08
N PHE A 165 -8.55 39.87 -10.26
CA PHE A 165 -7.33 40.40 -10.86
C PHE A 165 -7.05 39.65 -12.17
N ASP A 166 -6.94 40.40 -13.27
CA ASP A 166 -6.81 39.86 -14.63
C ASP A 166 -5.54 39.03 -14.90
N SER A 167 -4.55 39.06 -13.99
CA SER A 167 -3.21 38.49 -14.22
C SER A 167 -2.89 37.20 -13.43
N VAL A 168 -3.85 36.65 -12.68
CA VAL A 168 -3.65 35.43 -11.88
C VAL A 168 -4.78 34.42 -12.16
N ASN A 169 -4.41 33.20 -12.53
CA ASN A 169 -5.30 32.11 -12.87
C ASN A 169 -5.30 31.05 -11.76
N ASP A 170 -6.38 30.96 -11.01
CA ASP A 170 -6.52 29.93 -9.97
C ASP A 170 -7.01 28.61 -10.58
N PHE A 171 -6.38 27.49 -10.25
CA PHE A 171 -6.84 26.14 -10.55
C PHE A 171 -7.18 25.41 -9.25
N THR A 172 -8.23 24.59 -9.26
CA THR A 172 -8.64 23.81 -8.08
C THR A 172 -8.48 22.31 -8.32
N PHE A 173 -7.90 21.65 -7.32
CA PHE A 173 -7.81 20.20 -7.19
C PHE A 173 -8.71 19.79 -6.02
N ASP A 174 -9.88 19.24 -6.34
CA ASP A 174 -10.85 18.73 -5.37
C ASP A 174 -10.69 17.22 -5.26
N PHE A 175 -9.93 16.78 -4.27
CA PHE A 175 -9.76 15.37 -3.96
C PHE A 175 -10.88 14.93 -3.03
N ALA A 176 -11.67 13.95 -3.44
CA ALA A 176 -12.65 13.29 -2.61
C ALA A 176 -12.27 11.81 -2.41
N PHE A 177 -12.38 11.36 -1.17
CA PHE A 177 -12.08 10.00 -0.74
C PHE A 177 -13.33 9.40 -0.14
N LYS A 178 -13.82 8.31 -0.72
CA LYS A 178 -15.00 7.60 -0.23
C LYS A 178 -14.60 6.24 0.28
N ASN A 179 -14.88 5.97 1.55
CA ASN A 179 -14.65 4.66 2.12
C ASN A 179 -15.86 3.76 1.88
N ASN A 180 -15.75 2.84 0.93
CA ASN A 180 -16.73 1.79 0.66
C ASN A 180 -16.48 0.52 1.48
N GLY A 181 -15.39 0.47 2.24
CA GLY A 181 -15.06 -0.63 3.12
C GLY A 181 -15.81 -0.60 4.45
N PHE A 182 -15.64 -1.67 5.22
CA PHE A 182 -16.20 -1.81 6.56
C PHE A 182 -15.23 -1.34 7.67
N GLY A 183 -13.96 -1.08 7.33
CA GLY A 183 -12.92 -0.63 8.26
C GLY A 183 -12.72 0.88 8.23
N VAL A 184 -12.22 1.44 9.32
CA VAL A 184 -11.82 2.86 9.37
C VAL A 184 -10.46 3.03 8.69
N PHE A 185 -10.35 4.02 7.80
CA PHE A 185 -9.10 4.40 7.16
C PHE A 185 -8.37 5.44 8.02
N ASP A 186 -7.42 5.02 8.84
CA ASP A 186 -6.79 5.82 9.90
C ASP A 186 -5.25 5.81 9.83
N THR A 187 -4.70 5.67 8.63
CA THR A 187 -3.24 5.49 8.46
C THR A 187 -2.48 6.81 8.35
N GLU A 188 -3.12 7.93 8.68
CA GLU A 188 -2.66 9.30 8.42
C GLU A 188 -1.97 9.43 7.06
N PRO A 189 -2.62 9.02 5.94
CA PRO A 189 -1.93 8.98 4.67
C PRO A 189 -1.53 10.37 4.22
N SER A 190 -0.31 10.49 3.74
CA SER A 190 0.11 11.68 3.03
C SER A 190 -0.29 11.58 1.57
N ILE A 191 -0.88 12.64 1.05
CA ILE A 191 -1.15 12.81 -0.37
C ILE A 191 -0.06 13.68 -1.01
N GLN A 192 0.44 13.24 -2.14
CA GLN A 192 1.49 13.93 -2.88
C GLN A 192 1.18 13.89 -4.38
N LEU A 193 1.65 14.89 -5.12
CA LEU A 193 1.49 14.98 -6.56
C LEU A 193 2.86 15.05 -7.23
N SER A 194 3.16 14.09 -8.09
CA SER A 194 4.38 14.02 -8.87
C SER A 194 4.12 14.55 -10.28
N ILE A 195 4.92 15.51 -10.73
CA ILE A 195 4.82 16.11 -12.07
C ILE A 195 6.20 16.25 -12.74
N PRO A 196 6.28 16.50 -14.05
CA PRO A 196 7.54 16.76 -14.73
C PRO A 196 8.14 18.13 -14.34
N TYR A 197 9.47 18.19 -14.22
CA TYR A 197 10.21 19.36 -13.73
C TYR A 197 10.06 20.60 -14.63
N ASN A 198 9.81 20.43 -15.93
CA ASN A 198 9.58 21.55 -16.84
C ASN A 198 8.28 22.32 -16.54
N PHE A 199 7.36 21.75 -15.76
CA PHE A 199 6.17 22.45 -15.26
C PHE A 199 6.37 23.04 -13.85
N LEU A 200 7.59 22.99 -13.31
CA LEU A 200 7.90 23.52 -11.99
C LEU A 200 7.45 24.98 -11.83
N SER A 201 7.73 25.85 -12.80
CA SER A 201 7.36 27.27 -12.71
C SER A 201 5.84 27.48 -12.69
N THR A 202 5.08 26.66 -13.41
CA THR A 202 3.61 26.63 -13.38
C THR A 202 3.06 26.28 -12.00
N PHE A 203 3.77 25.41 -11.27
CA PHE A 203 3.26 24.80 -10.05
C PHE A 203 3.97 25.27 -8.76
N LYS A 204 4.91 26.22 -8.86
CA LYS A 204 5.52 26.90 -7.71
C LYS A 204 4.51 27.50 -6.72
N ALA A 205 3.26 27.68 -7.13
CA ALA A 205 2.17 28.16 -6.28
C ALA A 205 1.36 27.06 -5.57
N PHE A 206 1.68 25.78 -5.73
CA PHE A 206 1.02 24.68 -4.98
C PHE A 206 1.32 24.73 -3.47
N GLY A 207 2.38 25.43 -3.04
CA GLY A 207 2.82 25.52 -1.65
C GLY A 207 4.07 26.40 -1.50
N HIS A 208 4.63 26.44 -0.30
CA HIS A 208 5.95 27.04 -0.10
C HIS A 208 7.03 26.14 -0.72
N GLU A 209 8.21 26.67 -1.09
CA GLU A 209 9.32 25.84 -1.62
C GLU A 209 9.68 24.65 -0.69
N SER A 210 9.32 24.73 0.60
CA SER A 210 9.46 23.66 1.60
C SER A 210 8.60 22.41 1.35
N ASP A 211 7.58 22.48 0.51
CA ASP A 211 6.65 21.38 0.24
C ASP A 211 7.04 20.56 -1.01
N MET A 212 8.26 20.77 -1.52
CA MET A 212 8.72 20.29 -2.81
C MET A 212 9.95 19.40 -2.70
N ILE A 213 9.94 18.28 -3.42
CA ILE A 213 11.06 17.34 -3.49
C ILE A 213 11.43 17.13 -4.96
N ASN A 214 12.66 17.50 -5.33
CA ASN A 214 13.20 17.25 -6.66
C ASN A 214 13.67 15.80 -6.77
N LEU A 215 13.19 15.08 -7.79
CA LEU A 215 13.62 13.73 -8.09
C LEU A 215 14.71 13.73 -9.18
N PRO A 216 15.66 12.77 -9.16
CA PRO A 216 16.73 12.67 -10.16
C PRO A 216 16.23 12.50 -11.60
N GLU A 217 15.02 12.00 -11.79
CA GLU A 217 14.42 11.67 -13.09
C GLU A 217 13.75 12.85 -13.80
N GLY A 218 14.05 14.09 -13.37
CA GLY A 218 13.42 15.28 -13.93
C GLY A 218 11.93 15.39 -13.57
N ARG A 219 11.56 14.89 -12.38
CA ARG A 219 10.23 15.06 -11.78
C ARG A 219 10.32 15.82 -10.46
N VAL A 220 9.19 16.37 -10.03
CA VAL A 220 9.04 17.09 -8.77
C VAL A 220 7.82 16.52 -8.04
N ILE A 221 7.96 16.26 -6.75
CA ILE A 221 6.85 15.85 -5.88
C ILE A 221 6.44 17.05 -5.02
N TYR A 222 5.13 17.34 -5.01
CA TYR A 222 4.49 18.30 -4.13
C TYR A 222 3.75 17.58 -3.01
N LYS A 223 4.03 17.92 -1.75
CA LYS A 223 3.22 17.44 -0.62
C LYS A 223 1.90 18.21 -0.59
N LEU A 224 0.81 17.52 -0.90
CA LEU A 224 -0.53 18.14 -0.89
C LEU A 224 -1.11 18.18 0.53
N GLY A 225 -0.69 17.30 1.43
CA GLY A 225 -1.14 17.29 2.82
C GLY A 225 -1.37 15.88 3.34
N GLU A 226 -2.18 15.77 4.38
CA GLU A 226 -2.57 14.51 5.00
C GLU A 226 -4.08 14.33 4.92
N ILE A 227 -4.50 13.08 4.76
CA ILE A 227 -5.91 12.71 4.68
C ILE A 227 -6.35 12.35 6.11
N PRO A 228 -7.37 13.03 6.67
CA PRO A 228 -7.89 12.66 7.98
C PRO A 228 -8.55 11.28 7.91
N ARG A 229 -8.77 10.70 9.10
CA ARG A 229 -9.45 9.43 9.26
C ARG A 229 -10.78 9.37 8.48
N ILE A 230 -10.98 8.33 7.66
CA ILE A 230 -12.21 8.12 6.88
C ILE A 230 -12.97 6.92 7.44
N PHE A 231 -14.13 7.16 8.04
CA PHE A 231 -14.99 6.11 8.57
C PHE A 231 -15.71 5.33 7.46
N PRO A 232 -16.13 4.07 7.70
CA PRO A 232 -16.96 3.30 6.78
C PRO A 232 -18.16 4.09 6.26
N GLY A 233 -18.39 4.04 4.94
CA GLY A 233 -19.49 4.73 4.26
C GLY A 233 -19.37 6.27 4.23
N SER A 234 -18.29 6.83 4.78
CA SER A 234 -18.09 8.27 4.87
C SER A 234 -17.25 8.82 3.74
N TRP A 235 -17.32 10.14 3.59
CA TRP A 235 -16.57 10.91 2.61
C TRP A 235 -15.64 11.89 3.32
N VAL A 236 -14.46 12.09 2.75
CA VAL A 236 -13.52 13.14 3.14
C VAL A 236 -13.08 13.88 1.89
N ASN A 237 -12.99 15.20 1.98
CA ASN A 237 -12.55 16.05 0.89
C ASN A 237 -11.30 16.84 1.29
N LEU A 238 -10.37 16.97 0.35
CA LEU A 238 -9.21 17.84 0.44
C LEU A 238 -9.18 18.73 -0.80
N LYS A 239 -9.31 20.03 -0.59
CA LYS A 239 -9.23 21.02 -1.66
C LYS A 239 -7.86 21.69 -1.65
N LYS A 240 -7.23 21.73 -2.83
CA LYS A 240 -6.00 22.50 -3.06
C LYS A 240 -6.24 23.49 -4.19
N LYS A 241 -5.79 24.72 -3.97
CA LYS A 241 -5.82 25.80 -4.95
C LYS A 241 -4.39 26.11 -5.38
N VAL A 242 -4.22 26.41 -6.66
CA VAL A 242 -2.94 26.78 -7.25
C VAL A 242 -3.14 28.02 -8.09
N SER A 243 -2.39 29.07 -7.81
CA SER A 243 -2.46 30.33 -8.53
C SER A 243 -1.34 30.40 -9.55
N VAL A 244 -1.65 30.58 -10.82
CA VAL A 244 -0.67 30.58 -11.91
C VAL A 244 -0.73 31.92 -12.64
N ASP A 245 0.41 32.59 -12.75
CA ASP A 245 0.54 33.81 -13.55
C ASP A 245 0.44 33.49 -15.04
N ASP A 246 -0.02 34.43 -15.86
CA ASP A 246 -0.24 34.23 -17.31
C ASP A 246 0.99 33.69 -18.05
N GLU A 247 2.20 34.13 -17.68
CA GLU A 247 3.47 33.67 -18.29
C GLU A 247 3.77 32.19 -18.04
N ASN A 248 3.19 31.61 -16.99
CA ASN A 248 3.42 30.23 -16.56
C ASN A 248 2.20 29.33 -16.78
N MET A 249 1.19 29.80 -17.51
CA MET A 249 -0.03 29.03 -17.78
C MET A 249 0.31 27.65 -18.37
N PRO A 250 -0.15 26.55 -17.75
CA PRO A 250 0.04 25.23 -18.30
C PRO A 250 -0.68 25.16 -19.63
N THR A 251 0.01 24.74 -20.69
CA THR A 251 -0.62 24.49 -22.00
C THR A 251 -0.64 23.00 -22.29
N GLY A 252 -1.82 22.48 -22.63
CA GLY A 252 -2.00 21.09 -23.03
C GLY A 252 -2.05 20.08 -21.89
N ARG A 253 -1.57 18.86 -22.19
CA ARG A 253 -1.70 17.67 -21.34
C ARG A 253 -0.42 17.41 -20.56
N ILE A 254 -0.53 17.23 -19.25
CA ILE A 254 0.61 17.01 -18.34
C ILE A 254 0.51 15.63 -17.70
N GLU A 255 1.57 14.83 -17.80
CA GLU A 255 1.65 13.53 -17.12
C GLU A 255 1.88 13.70 -15.61
N ALA A 256 0.85 13.45 -14.82
CA ALA A 256 0.90 13.49 -13.37
C ALA A 256 0.83 12.09 -12.76
N GLU A 257 1.25 11.98 -11.52
CA GLU A 257 1.03 10.80 -10.70
C GLU A 257 0.63 11.23 -9.30
N LEU A 258 -0.55 10.81 -8.85
CA LEU A 258 -0.97 10.98 -7.47
C LEU A 258 -0.35 9.86 -6.65
N ILE A 259 0.33 10.23 -5.57
CA ILE A 259 0.97 9.30 -4.66
C ILE A 259 0.25 9.39 -3.32
N ILE A 260 -0.32 8.28 -2.87
CA ILE A 260 -0.89 8.14 -1.54
C ILE A 260 0.03 7.24 -0.73
N SER A 261 0.74 7.83 0.22
CA SER A 261 1.64 7.09 1.11
C SER A 261 0.97 6.84 2.45
N THR A 262 0.92 5.58 2.85
CA THR A 262 0.38 5.12 4.13
C THR A 262 1.49 4.42 4.91
N ILE A 263 1.22 4.09 6.18
CA ILE A 263 2.08 3.15 6.93
C ILE A 263 2.22 1.77 6.25
N TYR A 264 1.33 1.41 5.32
CA TYR A 264 1.35 0.15 4.57
C TYR A 264 2.10 0.21 3.24
N GLY A 265 2.62 1.38 2.88
CA GLY A 265 3.31 1.63 1.61
C GLY A 265 2.65 2.73 0.79
N SER A 266 3.24 2.99 -0.37
CA SER A 266 2.82 4.01 -1.32
C SER A 266 2.06 3.42 -2.50
N TYR A 267 1.00 4.12 -2.89
CA TYR A 267 0.11 3.74 -3.98
C TYR A 267 0.13 4.84 -5.02
N LEU A 268 0.32 4.43 -6.28
CA LEU A 268 0.59 5.31 -7.40
C LEU A 268 -0.59 5.29 -8.36
N TYR A 269 -1.11 6.47 -8.67
CA TYR A 269 -2.21 6.67 -9.62
C TYR A 269 -1.71 7.60 -10.72
N PRO A 270 -1.14 7.06 -11.81
CA PRO A 270 -0.74 7.87 -12.97
C PRO A 270 -1.98 8.36 -13.72
N PHE A 271 -1.99 9.63 -14.12
CA PHE A 271 -3.07 10.23 -14.90
C PHE A 271 -2.56 11.43 -15.69
N ILE A 272 -3.29 11.83 -16.72
CA ILE A 272 -2.99 13.03 -17.49
C ILE A 272 -3.85 14.19 -16.98
N MET A 273 -3.22 15.26 -16.50
CA MET A 273 -3.91 16.53 -16.26
C MET A 273 -4.17 17.21 -17.61
N ASP A 274 -5.44 17.45 -17.90
CA ASP A 274 -5.88 18.16 -19.10
C ASP A 274 -6.36 19.55 -18.69
N PHE A 275 -5.57 20.57 -18.98
CA PHE A 275 -5.90 21.94 -18.65
C PHE A 275 -6.80 22.51 -19.73
N ASP A 276 -8.05 22.81 -19.36
CA ASP A 276 -9.00 23.47 -20.27
C ASP A 276 -8.59 24.96 -20.36
N CYS A 277 -7.72 25.28 -21.32
CA CYS A 277 -7.24 26.63 -21.59
C CYS A 277 -8.03 27.32 -22.72
N GLU A 278 -9.17 26.77 -23.15
CA GLU A 278 -10.01 27.48 -24.11
C GLU A 278 -10.58 28.75 -23.46
N SER A 279 -10.12 29.88 -24.00
CA SER A 279 -10.63 31.22 -23.72
C SER A 279 -12.10 31.31 -24.13
N GLU A 280 -13.02 31.44 -23.16
CA GLU A 280 -14.30 32.12 -23.40
C GLU A 280 -14.06 33.62 -23.64
#